data_AF-A0A956DJS8-F1
#
_entry.id   AF-A0A956DJS8-F1
#
_cell.length_a   1.000
_cell.length_b   1.000
_cell.length_c   1.000
_cell.angle_alpha   90.00
_cell.angle_beta   90.00
_cell.angle_gamma   90.00
#
_symmetry.space_group_name_H-M   'P 1'
#
loop_
_entity.id
_entity.type
_entity.pdbx_description
1 polymer ?
#
loop_
_entity_poly.entity_id
_entity_poly.type
_entity_poly.pdbx_seq_one_letter_code
_entity_poly.pdbx_strand_id
1 'polypeptide(L)'
;MASVIHDQGLFAGEEIDNTAEAPGKRAELVLGGHTLKSLTAAVVSFPERDRAPRAWWIALAISATVAIGFFSLIGYLIATGVGVWGNNSPVGWAWPIVNFV
;
A
#
# COMPACT_ATOMS: atom_id res chain seq x y z
N MET A 1 18.84 -18.48 3.73
CA MET A 1 19.92 -17.76 3.02
C MET A 1 19.26 -17.06 1.85
N ALA A 2 18.85 -15.82 2.06
CA ALA A 2 18.02 -15.07 1.13
C ALA A 2 18.92 -14.45 0.06
N SER A 3 18.89 -14.97 -1.17
CA SER A 3 19.43 -14.28 -2.34
C SER A 3 18.45 -13.18 -2.75
N VAL A 4 18.37 -12.16 -1.90
CA VAL A 4 18.11 -10.80 -2.35
C VAL A 4 19.36 -10.42 -3.14
N ILE A 5 19.21 -9.73 -4.27
CA ILE A 5 20.26 -9.29 -5.21
C ILE A 5 20.52 -10.27 -6.36
N HIS A 6 19.75 -10.13 -7.45
CA HIS A 6 20.22 -10.00 -8.84
C HIS A 6 19.01 -9.86 -9.81
N ASP A 7 18.29 -8.74 -9.72
CA ASP A 7 17.39 -8.27 -10.81
C ASP A 7 17.98 -7.01 -11.48
N GLN A 8 19.30 -6.95 -11.54
CA GLN A 8 20.08 -5.81 -12.04
C GLN A 8 20.09 -5.71 -13.58
N GLY A 9 19.24 -6.48 -14.27
CA GLY A 9 19.16 -6.53 -15.73
C GLY A 9 17.83 -6.06 -16.32
N LEU A 10 16.77 -5.92 -15.51
CA LEU A 10 15.45 -5.53 -16.00
C LEU A 10 15.33 -4.04 -16.28
N PHE A 11 16.06 -3.20 -15.54
CA PHE A 11 15.97 -1.73 -15.61
C PHE A 11 17.16 -1.07 -16.32
N ALA A 12 17.97 -1.83 -17.06
CA ALA A 12 19.15 -1.34 -17.78
C ALA A 12 18.81 -0.70 -19.14
N GLY A 13 17.73 0.10 -19.21
CA GLY A 13 17.45 0.95 -20.37
C GLY A 13 18.09 2.33 -20.20
N GLU A 14 18.07 3.14 -21.26
CA GLU A 14 18.54 4.53 -21.23
C GLU A 14 17.87 5.27 -20.04
N GLU A 15 18.68 5.84 -19.15
CA GLU A 15 18.22 6.66 -18.03
C GLU A 15 17.69 7.99 -18.60
N ILE A 16 16.43 7.97 -19.00
CA ILE A 16 15.71 9.16 -19.45
C ILE A 16 15.27 9.97 -18.23
N ASP A 17 15.91 11.13 -18.03
CA ASP A 17 15.51 12.10 -17.00
C ASP A 17 14.16 12.73 -17.38
N ASN A 18 13.11 12.24 -16.73
CA ASN A 18 11.74 12.70 -16.89
C ASN A 18 11.30 13.67 -15.78
N THR A 19 12.24 14.23 -15.00
CA THR A 19 11.95 15.15 -13.88
C THR A 19 11.74 16.59 -14.36
N ALA A 20 12.31 16.95 -15.51
CA ALA A 20 12.17 18.27 -16.11
C ALA A 20 10.92 18.37 -17.00
N GLU A 21 10.06 19.36 -16.73
CA GLU A 21 8.84 19.56 -17.51
C GLU A 21 9.06 20.54 -18.67
N ALA A 22 8.88 20.05 -19.90
CA ALA A 22 8.96 20.86 -21.12
C ALA A 22 7.54 21.18 -21.64
N PRO A 23 7.11 22.46 -21.67
CA PRO A 23 5.78 22.82 -22.14
C PRO A 23 5.53 22.30 -23.56
N GLY A 24 4.43 21.56 -23.74
CA GLY A 24 4.03 20.99 -25.03
C GLY A 24 4.61 19.61 -25.35
N LYS A 25 5.47 19.03 -24.51
CA LYS A 25 5.91 17.63 -24.59
C LYS A 25 5.45 16.87 -23.35
N ARG A 26 4.83 15.71 -23.55
CA ARG A 26 4.48 14.82 -22.43
C ARG A 26 5.72 14.07 -21.98
N ALA A 27 5.97 14.06 -20.68
CA ALA A 27 7.00 13.23 -20.09
C ALA A 27 6.67 11.74 -20.29
N GLU A 28 7.71 10.94 -20.46
CA GLU A 28 7.59 9.48 -20.52
C GLU A 28 7.40 8.92 -19.09
N LEU A 29 6.42 8.04 -18.93
CA LEU A 29 6.03 7.47 -17.62
C LEU A 29 6.56 6.05 -17.39
N VAL A 30 6.96 5.36 -18.46
CA VAL A 30 7.49 4.00 -18.41
C VAL A 30 8.90 4.04 -18.95
N LEU A 31 9.86 4.08 -18.04
CA LEU A 31 11.27 4.14 -18.39
C LEU A 31 11.80 2.74 -18.72
N GLY A 32 12.98 2.65 -19.29
CA GLY A 32 13.67 1.36 -19.45
C GLY A 32 13.31 0.54 -20.70
N GLY A 33 12.53 1.09 -21.64
CA GLY A 33 12.34 0.48 -22.97
C GLY A 33 11.73 -0.92 -22.95
N HIS A 34 10.81 -1.20 -22.03
CA HIS A 34 10.26 -2.54 -21.83
C HIS A 34 9.40 -3.02 -23.01
N THR A 35 9.58 -4.29 -23.40
CA THR A 35 8.65 -4.99 -24.30
C THR A 35 7.43 -5.50 -23.52
N LEU A 36 6.32 -5.78 -24.21
CA LEU A 36 5.14 -6.40 -23.58
C LEU A 36 5.49 -7.72 -22.88
N LYS A 37 6.40 -8.51 -23.46
CA LYS A 37 6.86 -9.77 -22.87
C LYS A 37 7.60 -9.55 -21.55
N SER A 38 8.53 -8.59 -21.50
CA SER A 38 9.28 -8.28 -20.27
C SER A 38 8.38 -7.69 -19.19
N LEU A 39 7.38 -6.88 -19.56
CA LEU A 39 6.42 -6.31 -18.61
C LEU A 39 5.56 -7.41 -17.97
N THR A 40 5.02 -8.31 -18.79
CA THR A 40 4.25 -9.46 -18.29
C THR A 40 5.09 -10.33 -17.37
N ALA A 41 6.33 -10.65 -17.75
CA ALA A 41 7.24 -11.42 -16.91
C ALA A 41 7.51 -10.74 -15.56
N ALA A 42 7.72 -9.41 -15.55
CA ALA A 42 7.95 -8.65 -14.33
C ALA A 42 6.75 -8.68 -13.37
N VAL A 43 5.54 -8.39 -13.87
CA VAL A 43 4.32 -8.34 -13.04
C VAL A 43 3.95 -9.71 -12.50
N VAL A 44 4.03 -10.74 -13.34
CA VAL A 44 3.61 -12.10 -13.01
C VAL A 44 4.62 -12.81 -12.07
N SER A 45 5.90 -12.42 -12.12
CA SER A 45 6.94 -13.01 -11.27
C SER A 45 6.68 -12.90 -9.75
N PHE A 46 5.91 -11.90 -9.31
CA PHE A 46 5.60 -11.70 -7.89
C PHE A 46 4.50 -12.64 -7.35
N PRO A 47 3.30 -12.71 -7.96
CA PRO A 47 2.24 -13.60 -7.50
C PRO A 47 2.53 -15.09 -7.74
N GLU A 48 3.32 -15.45 -8.76
CA GLU A 48 3.66 -16.84 -9.06
C GLU A 48 4.78 -17.43 -8.19
N ARG A 49 5.36 -16.65 -7.27
CA ARG A 49 6.36 -17.19 -6.34
C ARG A 49 5.76 -18.28 -5.47
N ASP A 50 6.49 -19.39 -5.34
CA ASP A 50 6.11 -20.54 -4.47
C ASP A 50 5.83 -20.15 -3.02
N ARG A 51 6.47 -19.07 -2.53
CA ARG A 51 6.31 -18.61 -1.16
C ARG A 51 6.39 -17.09 -1.06
N ALA A 52 5.40 -16.51 -0.37
CA ALA A 52 5.41 -15.10 -0.01
C ALA A 52 6.60 -14.77 0.92
N PRO A 53 7.23 -13.60 0.75
CA PRO A 53 8.38 -13.20 1.56
C PRO A 53 8.00 -13.09 3.05
N ARG A 54 8.95 -13.35 3.95
CA ARG A 54 8.70 -13.32 5.41
C ARG A 54 8.13 -11.96 5.88
N ALA A 55 8.58 -10.87 5.26
CA ALA A 55 8.09 -9.52 5.55
C ALA A 55 6.57 -9.38 5.31
N TRP A 56 6.02 -10.05 4.29
CA TRP A 56 4.59 -10.03 3.99
C TRP A 56 3.77 -10.68 5.11
N TRP A 57 4.23 -11.83 5.62
CA TRP A 57 3.57 -12.50 6.74
C TRP A 57 3.63 -11.69 8.04
N ILE A 58 4.75 -11.01 8.30
CA ILE A 58 4.89 -10.14 9.48
C ILE A 58 3.92 -8.95 9.37
N ALA A 59 3.88 -8.29 8.20
CA ALA A 59 2.96 -7.19 7.96
C ALA A 59 1.50 -7.64 8.08
N LEU A 60 1.14 -8.81 7.53
CA LEU A 60 -0.20 -9.37 7.64
C LEU A 60 -0.56 -9.66 9.10
N ALA A 61 0.34 -10.24 9.88
CA ALA A 61 0.09 -10.54 11.29
C ALA A 61 -0.18 -9.27 12.10
N ILE A 62 0.64 -8.23 11.92
CA ILE A 62 0.46 -6.94 12.60
C ILE A 62 -0.88 -6.31 12.20
N SER A 63 -1.18 -6.23 10.91
CA SER A 63 -2.43 -5.68 10.40
C SER A 63 -3.65 -6.46 10.91
N ALA A 64 -3.57 -7.79 10.96
CA ALA A 64 -4.63 -8.65 11.47
C ALA A 64 -4.88 -8.42 12.97
N THR A 65 -3.82 -8.26 13.78
CA THR A 65 -3.97 -7.94 15.21
C THR A 65 -4.67 -6.59 15.40
N VAL A 66 -4.27 -5.57 14.64
CA VAL A 66 -4.92 -4.24 14.70
C VAL A 66 -6.38 -4.34 14.26
N ALA A 67 -6.68 -5.09 13.20
CA ALA A 67 -8.06 -5.29 12.72
C ALA A 67 -8.95 -5.98 13.76
N ILE A 68 -8.45 -7.02 14.44
CA ILE A 68 -9.18 -7.69 15.53
C ILE A 68 -9.44 -6.71 16.68
N GLY A 69 -8.45 -5.88 17.03
CA GLY A 69 -8.62 -4.82 18.03
C GLY A 69 -9.70 -3.81 17.61
N PHE A 70 -9.71 -3.39 16.35
CA PHE A 70 -10.72 -2.49 15.81
C PHE A 70 -12.14 -3.05 15.90
N PHE A 71 -12.37 -4.30 15.46
CA PHE A 71 -13.69 -4.93 15.58
C PHE A 71 -14.11 -5.14 17.04
N SER A 72 -13.16 -5.45 17.92
CA SER A 72 -13.42 -5.58 19.36
C SER A 72 -13.86 -4.24 19.97
N LEU A 73 -13.23 -3.13 19.59
CA LEU A 73 -13.60 -1.78 20.01
C LEU A 73 -14.95 -1.33 19.43
N ILE A 74 -15.29 -1.73 18.20
CA ILE A 74 -16.65 -1.53 17.66
C ILE A 74 -17.68 -2.30 18.48
N GLY A 75 -17.42 -3.57 18.80
CA GLY A 75 -18.31 -4.37 19.65
C GLY A 75 -18.52 -3.72 21.02
N TYR A 76 -17.43 -3.23 21.64
CA TYR A 76 -17.49 -2.46 22.87
C TYR A 76 -18.34 -1.19 22.73
N LEU A 77 -18.11 -0.39 21.69
CA LEU A 77 -18.86 0.83 21.40
C LEU A 77 -20.37 0.57 21.29
N ILE A 78 -20.77 -0.50 20.61
CA ILE A 78 -22.18 -0.87 20.47
C ILE A 78 -22.76 -1.29 21.84
N ALA A 79 -22.00 -2.04 22.64
CA ALA A 79 -22.45 -2.54 23.94
C ALA A 79 -22.57 -1.45 25.01
N THR A 80 -21.67 -0.46 25.04
CA THR A 80 -21.66 0.62 26.04
C THR A 80 -22.24 1.94 25.54
N GLY A 81 -22.48 2.06 24.24
CA GLY A 81 -23.00 3.26 23.59
C GLY A 81 -21.93 4.28 23.18
N VAL A 82 -22.35 5.27 22.39
CA VAL A 82 -21.50 6.30 21.77
C VAL A 82 -20.83 7.26 22.75
N GLY A 83 -21.25 7.27 24.01
CA GLY A 83 -20.66 8.13 25.05
C GLY A 83 -19.19 7.85 25.35
N VAL A 84 -18.70 6.64 25.05
CA VAL A 84 -17.29 6.24 25.21
C VAL A 84 -16.34 7.11 24.39
N TRP A 85 -16.81 7.65 23.27
CA TRP A 85 -16.00 8.52 22.42
C TRP A 85 -15.69 9.89 23.05
N GLY A 86 -16.41 10.29 24.09
CA GLY A 86 -16.19 11.59 24.74
C GLY A 86 -16.66 12.78 23.90
N ASN A 87 -17.57 12.56 22.94
CA ASN A 87 -18.22 13.66 22.23
C ASN A 87 -19.04 14.49 23.24
N ASN A 88 -18.88 15.81 23.21
CA ASN A 88 -19.55 16.72 24.11
C ASN A 88 -20.65 17.51 23.38
N SER A 89 -21.66 18.03 24.08
CA SER A 89 -22.58 19.00 23.49
C SER A 89 -21.93 20.39 23.46
N PRO A 90 -21.94 21.12 22.33
CA PRO A 90 -22.66 20.85 21.07
C PRO A 90 -21.87 20.05 20.02
N VAL A 91 -20.59 19.74 20.25
CA VAL A 91 -19.71 18.99 19.30
C VAL A 91 -19.98 17.48 19.34
N GLY A 92 -21.15 17.07 18.85
CA GLY A 92 -21.53 15.65 18.78
C GLY A 92 -20.80 14.86 17.68
N TRP A 93 -20.09 15.56 16.79
CA TRP A 93 -19.59 15.06 15.50
C TRP A 93 -18.05 15.23 15.44
N ALA A 94 -17.35 14.53 16.33
CA ALA A 94 -15.90 14.63 16.48
C ALA A 94 -15.15 13.63 15.57
N TRP A 95 -14.12 12.98 16.11
CA TRP A 95 -13.25 11.99 15.45
C TRP A 95 -13.91 10.99 14.49
N PRO A 96 -15.08 10.41 14.79
CA PRO A 96 -15.71 9.42 13.92
C PRO A 96 -16.04 9.93 12.52
N ILE A 97 -16.43 11.21 12.43
CA ILE A 97 -16.78 11.84 11.16
C ILE A 97 -15.54 12.42 10.49
N VAL A 98 -14.60 12.97 11.25
CA VAL A 98 -13.33 13.47 10.72
C VAL A 98 -12.55 12.39 9.98
N ASN A 99 -12.63 11.13 10.41
CA ASN A 99 -11.96 10.02 9.73
C ASN A 99 -12.79 9.39 8.59
N PHE A 100 -14.06 9.77 8.46
CA PHE A 100 -14.95 9.25 7.42
C PHE A 100 -14.95 10.13 6.15
N VAL A 101 -14.89 11.46 6.32
CA VAL A 101 -14.76 12.46 5.25
C VAL A 101 -13.30 12.62 4.82
#